data_AF-A0A4R2PCX6-F1
#
_entry.id   AF-A0A4R2PCX6-F1
#
_cell.length_a   1.000
_cell.length_b   1.000
_cell.length_c   1.000
_cell.angle_alpha   90.00
_cell.angle_beta   90.00
_cell.angle_gamma   90.00
#
_symmetry.space_group_name_H-M   'P 1'
#
loop_
_entity.id
_entity.type
_entity.pdbx_description
1 polymer ?
#
loop_
_entity_poly.entity_id
_entity_poly.type
_entity_poly.pdbx_seq_one_letter_code
_entity_poly.pdbx_strand_id
1 'polypeptide(L)'
;MIRPLFLILSIIGLLAANGGIAAAGQSYTQKPHIVHVHLEKIFLDGISIEESKEEHPLSMEVFWKSYKDWVMVKKSDGQIYLKKKINDISPIAKTKGIFGLTDHTTLTIFKGDPNNHKIIQTFFQIDTQALEAADVQKLLKGFPVKDKQHFTAIMKSLAKYEKH
;
A
#
# COMPACT_ATOMS: atom_id res chain seq x y z
N MET A 1 -19.78 -59.29 -19.44
CA MET A 1 -18.53 -60.02 -19.08
C MET A 1 -17.96 -59.30 -17.87
N ILE A 2 -17.99 -59.74 -16.61
CA ILE A 2 -18.08 -61.09 -15.99
C ILE A 2 -16.82 -61.95 -16.21
N ARG A 3 -15.86 -61.80 -15.26
CA ARG A 3 -14.97 -62.80 -14.58
C ARG A 3 -14.09 -63.75 -15.44
N PRO A 4 -13.07 -64.46 -14.88
CA PRO A 4 -12.63 -64.65 -13.47
C PRO A 4 -11.22 -64.04 -13.19
N LEU A 5 -10.76 -63.73 -11.96
CA LEU A 5 -10.55 -64.51 -10.71
C LEU A 5 -9.55 -65.69 -10.86
N PHE A 6 -8.33 -65.53 -10.31
CA PHE A 6 -7.40 -66.63 -10.05
C PHE A 6 -6.83 -66.59 -8.63
N LEU A 7 -6.73 -67.79 -8.04
CA LEU A 7 -6.19 -68.16 -6.73
C LEU A 7 -5.05 -69.18 -6.98
N ILE A 8 -3.99 -69.30 -6.19
CA ILE A 8 -3.50 -68.59 -4.99
C ILE A 8 -1.95 -68.50 -5.13
N LEU A 9 -1.24 -67.77 -4.25
CA LEU A 9 -0.30 -68.43 -3.31
C LEU A 9 0.20 -67.48 -2.19
N SER A 10 0.12 -67.96 -0.95
CA SER A 10 0.79 -67.34 0.19
C SER A 10 2.26 -67.75 0.21
N ILE A 11 3.18 -66.80 0.40
CA ILE A 11 4.50 -67.10 0.98
C ILE A 11 4.68 -66.21 2.20
N ILE A 12 4.59 -66.82 3.38
CA ILE A 12 5.04 -66.22 4.63
C ILE A 12 6.57 -66.35 4.66
N GLY A 13 7.26 -65.24 4.45
CA GLY A 13 8.71 -65.13 4.60
C GLY A 13 9.03 -64.26 5.82
N LEU A 14 9.14 -64.87 7.00
CA LEU A 14 9.60 -64.19 8.21
C LEU A 14 11.13 -64.29 8.29
N LEU A 15 11.84 -63.17 8.14
CA LEU A 15 13.21 -63.03 8.64
C LEU A 15 13.47 -61.61 9.11
N ALA A 16 14.21 -61.47 10.19
CA ALA A 16 14.32 -60.24 10.97
C ALA A 16 15.63 -59.48 10.75
N ALA A 17 15.62 -58.26 11.31
CA ALA A 17 16.76 -57.47 11.79
C ALA A 17 17.32 -56.35 10.90
N ASN A 18 17.69 -55.29 11.63
CA ASN A 18 18.57 -54.16 11.30
C ASN A 18 18.08 -53.08 10.31
N GLY A 19 17.47 -52.05 10.91
CA GLY A 19 18.19 -50.78 11.05
C GLY A 19 18.02 -49.76 9.92
N GLY A 20 17.42 -48.62 10.26
CA GLY A 20 17.37 -47.43 9.41
C GLY A 20 16.07 -47.29 8.65
N ILE A 21 15.14 -46.51 9.21
CA ILE A 21 14.00 -45.99 8.43
C ILE A 21 14.61 -45.04 7.38
N ALA A 22 14.62 -45.49 6.12
CA ALA A 22 14.94 -44.65 4.98
C ALA A 22 13.80 -43.65 4.76
N ALA A 23 13.73 -42.63 5.61
CA ALA A 23 12.93 -41.45 5.37
C ALA A 23 13.56 -40.68 4.20
N ALA A 24 13.22 -41.09 2.98
CA ALA A 24 13.48 -40.34 1.77
C ALA A 24 12.66 -39.05 1.82
N GLY A 25 13.15 -38.07 2.59
CA GLY A 25 12.61 -36.72 2.63
C GLY A 25 12.67 -36.17 1.23
N GLN A 26 11.51 -36.05 0.59
CA GLN A 26 11.44 -35.44 -0.74
C GLN A 26 11.81 -33.96 -0.58
N SER A 27 13.05 -33.64 -0.95
CA SER A 27 13.50 -32.28 -1.18
C SER A 27 12.74 -31.74 -2.39
N TYR A 28 11.53 -31.24 -2.14
CA TYR A 28 10.80 -30.42 -3.09
C TYR A 28 11.59 -29.13 -3.29
N THR A 29 12.53 -29.15 -4.23
CA THR A 29 13.23 -27.97 -4.72
C THR A 29 12.21 -27.11 -5.48
N GLN A 30 11.34 -26.41 -4.74
CA GLN A 30 10.44 -25.45 -5.32
C GLN A 30 11.29 -24.39 -6.01
N LYS A 31 11.08 -24.26 -7.33
CA LYS A 31 11.75 -23.24 -8.14
C LYS A 31 11.46 -21.88 -7.48
N PRO A 32 12.47 -21.04 -7.19
CA PRO A 32 12.26 -19.78 -6.48
C PRO A 32 11.13 -18.98 -7.15
N HIS A 33 10.09 -18.66 -6.39
CA HIS A 33 9.05 -17.77 -6.86
C HIS A 33 9.64 -16.35 -6.90
N ILE A 34 10.19 -15.96 -8.04
CA ILE A 34 10.55 -14.56 -8.29
C ILE A 34 9.25 -13.81 -8.52
N VAL A 35 8.98 -12.82 -7.67
CA VAL A 35 7.77 -11.99 -7.74
C VAL A 35 8.20 -10.53 -7.83
N HIS A 36 7.90 -9.87 -8.94
CA HIS A 36 8.05 -8.41 -9.03
C HIS A 36 6.81 -7.77 -8.43
N VAL A 37 6.95 -7.11 -7.28
CA VAL A 37 5.84 -6.49 -6.58
C VAL A 37 5.90 -4.98 -6.71
N HIS A 38 4.81 -4.39 -7.20
CA HIS A 38 4.58 -2.96 -7.29
C HIS A 38 3.63 -2.55 -6.16
N LEU A 39 4.11 -1.68 -5.28
CA LEU A 39 3.44 -1.24 -4.08
C LEU A 39 3.05 0.22 -4.22
N GLU A 40 1.79 0.53 -3.98
CA GLU A 40 1.27 1.90 -4.02
C GLU A 40 0.62 2.26 -2.68
N LYS A 41 1.19 3.26 -1.99
CA LYS A 41 0.71 3.78 -0.70
C LYS A 41 -0.04 5.08 -0.93
N ILE A 42 -1.36 5.08 -0.79
CA ILE A 42 -2.22 6.25 -0.98
C ILE A 42 -2.52 6.87 0.38
N PHE A 43 -2.13 8.12 0.59
CA PHE A 43 -2.28 8.86 1.85
C PHE A 43 -3.55 9.74 1.86
N LEU A 44 -3.93 10.25 3.04
CA LEU A 44 -5.14 11.07 3.22
C LEU A 44 -5.08 12.44 2.54
N ASP A 45 -3.87 12.93 2.27
CA ASP A 45 -3.61 14.14 1.49
C ASP A 45 -3.65 13.88 -0.03
N GLY A 46 -4.08 12.70 -0.48
CA GLY A 46 -4.20 12.35 -1.90
C GLY A 46 -2.89 11.95 -2.57
N ILE A 47 -1.75 12.09 -1.88
CA ILE A 47 -0.45 11.71 -2.42
C ILE A 47 -0.35 10.19 -2.51
N SER A 48 0.14 9.71 -3.64
CA SER A 48 0.53 8.31 -3.83
C SER A 48 2.05 8.16 -3.81
N ILE A 49 2.55 7.15 -3.11
CA ILE A 49 3.98 6.76 -3.12
C ILE A 49 4.08 5.35 -3.67
N GLU A 50 4.78 5.23 -4.80
CA GLU A 50 5.04 3.96 -5.49
C GLU A 50 6.42 3.40 -5.14
N GLU A 51 6.50 2.07 -5.02
CA GLU A 51 7.71 1.31 -4.72
C GLU A 51 7.67 -0.01 -5.48
N SER A 52 8.66 -0.27 -6.33
CA SER A 52 8.77 -1.53 -7.08
C SER A 52 9.97 -2.32 -6.56
N LYS A 53 9.79 -3.60 -6.24
CA LYS A 53 10.88 -4.47 -5.78
C LYS A 53 10.66 -5.93 -6.21
N GLU A 54 11.74 -6.68 -6.18
CA GLU A 54 11.73 -8.12 -6.38
C GLU A 54 11.65 -8.82 -5.02
N GLU A 55 10.81 -9.86 -4.92
CA GLU A 55 10.77 -10.74 -3.75
C GLU A 55 11.00 -12.20 -4.15
N HIS A 56 11.54 -12.95 -3.18
CA HIS A 56 11.80 -14.38 -3.26
C HIS A 56 11.08 -15.14 -2.13
N PRO A 57 9.74 -15.07 -2.06
CA PRO A 57 8.97 -15.80 -1.05
C PRO A 57 9.16 -17.31 -1.19
N LEU A 58 9.34 -17.99 -0.04
CA LEU A 58 9.44 -19.47 0.03
C LEU A 58 8.18 -20.17 -0.52
N SER A 59 7.02 -19.50 -0.45
CA SER A 59 5.78 -19.90 -1.12
C SER A 59 4.88 -18.68 -1.29
N MET A 60 3.90 -18.75 -2.20
CA MET A 60 2.91 -17.67 -2.33
C MET A 60 2.10 -17.42 -1.05
N GLU A 61 1.95 -18.41 -0.16
CA GLU A 61 1.32 -18.21 1.14
C GLU A 61 2.14 -17.27 2.05
N VAL A 62 3.47 -17.46 2.06
CA VAL A 62 4.40 -16.57 2.78
C VAL A 62 4.37 -15.15 2.21
N PHE A 63 4.31 -15.01 0.88
CA PHE A 63 4.12 -13.71 0.22
C PHE A 63 2.85 -13.00 0.71
N TRP A 64 1.70 -13.67 0.65
CA TRP A 64 0.42 -13.06 1.05
C TRP A 64 0.37 -12.71 2.55
N LYS A 65 1.08 -13.44 3.42
CA LYS A 65 1.23 -13.08 4.83
C LYS A 65 1.97 -11.74 5.02
N SER A 66 3.01 -11.46 4.25
CA SER A 66 3.70 -10.14 4.25
C SER A 66 2.81 -9.00 3.77
N TYR A 67 1.81 -9.30 2.93
CA TYR A 67 0.93 -8.33 2.28
C TYR A 67 -0.53 -8.34 2.77
N LYS A 68 -0.80 -8.92 3.94
CA LYS A 68 -2.17 -9.11 4.49
C LYS A 68 -3.06 -7.85 4.56
N ASP A 69 -2.47 -6.66 4.71
CA ASP A 69 -3.18 -5.38 4.80
C ASP A 69 -3.25 -4.62 3.46
N TRP A 70 -2.85 -5.27 2.36
CA TRP A 70 -2.78 -4.68 1.02
C TRP A 70 -3.86 -5.28 0.12
N VAL A 71 -4.40 -4.46 -0.78
CA VAL A 71 -5.40 -4.88 -1.76
C VAL A 71 -4.70 -5.15 -3.08
N MET A 72 -4.85 -6.37 -3.62
CA MET A 72 -4.36 -6.68 -4.97
C MET A 72 -5.22 -5.98 -6.02
N VAL A 73 -4.57 -5.19 -6.87
CA VAL A 73 -5.19 -4.42 -7.97
C VAL A 73 -5.19 -5.23 -9.26
N LYS A 74 -4.03 -5.80 -9.60
CA LYS A 74 -3.84 -6.67 -10.77
C LYS A 74 -2.65 -7.61 -10.56
N LYS A 75 -2.65 -8.71 -11.31
CA LYS A 75 -1.53 -9.64 -11.44
C LYS A 75 -1.37 -9.96 -12.93
N SER A 76 -0.16 -9.82 -13.47
CA SER A 76 0.17 -10.13 -14.87
C SER A 76 1.63 -10.56 -14.94
N ASP A 77 1.94 -11.64 -15.66
CA ASP A 77 3.30 -11.94 -16.12
C ASP A 77 4.40 -11.91 -15.03
N GLY A 78 4.15 -12.54 -13.87
CA GLY A 78 5.07 -12.56 -12.73
C GLY A 78 5.08 -11.28 -11.88
N GLN A 79 4.33 -10.27 -12.27
CA GLN A 79 4.17 -9.00 -11.57
C GLN A 79 2.87 -8.98 -10.75
N ILE A 80 2.94 -8.43 -9.53
CA ILE A 80 1.79 -8.24 -8.63
C ILE A 80 1.71 -6.77 -8.22
N TYR A 81 0.53 -6.17 -8.39
CA TYR A 81 0.30 -4.76 -8.08
C TYR A 81 -0.63 -4.65 -6.87
N LEU A 82 -0.14 -4.00 -5.81
CA LEU A 82 -0.81 -3.90 -4.52
C LEU A 82 -1.00 -2.42 -4.13
N LYS A 83 -2.22 -2.05 -3.74
CA LYS A 83 -2.53 -0.73 -3.15
C LYS A 83 -2.77 -0.88 -1.65
N LYS A 84 -2.26 0.06 -0.83
CA LYS A 84 -2.62 0.21 0.58
C LYS A 84 -2.99 1.66 0.87
N LYS A 85 -4.19 1.87 1.42
CA LYS A 85 -4.59 3.17 1.96
C LYS A 85 -3.91 3.38 3.31
N ILE A 86 -3.25 4.52 3.49
CA ILE A 86 -2.60 4.92 4.73
C ILE A 86 -3.50 5.94 5.43
N ASN A 87 -3.94 5.63 6.64
CA ASN A 87 -4.74 6.53 7.48
C ASN A 87 -3.84 7.58 8.19
N ASP A 88 -3.08 8.31 7.38
CA ASP A 88 -2.14 9.36 7.75
C ASP A 88 -1.90 10.29 6.54
N ILE A 89 -1.30 11.45 6.79
CA ILE A 89 -0.78 12.33 5.72
C ILE A 89 0.59 11.85 5.25
N SER A 90 0.99 12.23 4.04
CA SER A 90 2.29 11.87 3.49
C SER A 90 3.47 12.37 4.35
N PRO A 91 4.63 11.69 4.33
CA PRO A 91 5.84 12.17 5.01
C PRO A 91 6.29 13.55 4.55
N ILE A 92 6.07 13.91 3.28
CA ILE A 92 6.47 15.20 2.73
C ILE A 92 5.56 16.34 3.23
N ALA A 93 4.24 16.13 3.29
CA ALA A 93 3.33 17.09 3.90
C ALA A 93 3.58 17.23 5.41
N LYS A 94 3.82 16.13 6.12
CA LYS A 94 4.08 16.16 7.57
C LYS A 94 5.37 16.88 7.96
N THR A 95 6.43 16.77 7.15
CA THR A 95 7.76 17.34 7.48
C THR A 95 8.01 18.72 6.88
N LYS A 96 7.40 19.03 5.73
CA LYS A 96 7.68 20.25 4.94
C LYS A 96 6.42 20.90 4.36
N GLY A 97 5.23 20.38 4.65
CA GLY A 97 3.97 20.91 4.14
C GLY A 97 3.56 22.19 4.83
N ILE A 98 3.32 23.24 4.05
CA ILE A 98 2.69 24.48 4.47
C ILE A 98 1.36 24.60 3.72
N PHE A 99 0.23 24.67 4.42
CA PHE A 99 -1.05 25.04 3.81
C PHE A 99 -0.96 26.49 3.32
N GLY A 100 -1.53 26.78 2.15
CA GLY A 100 -1.75 28.14 1.67
C GLY A 100 -2.68 28.18 0.46
N LEU A 101 -2.68 29.32 -0.25
CA LEU A 101 -3.49 29.52 -1.46
C LEU A 101 -2.62 29.78 -2.69
N THR A 102 -2.94 29.10 -3.79
CA THR A 102 -2.53 29.49 -5.14
C THR A 102 -3.61 30.42 -5.71
N ASP A 103 -3.20 31.47 -6.44
CA ASP A 103 -4.09 32.44 -7.08
C ASP A 103 -5.20 33.00 -6.16
N HIS A 104 -4.85 33.23 -4.89
CA HIS A 104 -5.73 33.71 -3.81
C HIS A 104 -7.00 32.90 -3.54
N THR A 105 -7.16 31.72 -4.15
CA THR A 105 -8.43 30.97 -4.18
C THR A 105 -8.27 29.47 -4.07
N THR A 106 -7.20 28.88 -4.61
CA THR A 106 -7.03 27.42 -4.65
C THR A 106 -6.25 26.93 -3.45
N LEU A 107 -6.86 26.09 -2.61
CA LEU A 107 -6.21 25.48 -1.44
C LEU A 107 -5.11 24.51 -1.90
N THR A 108 -3.90 24.77 -1.43
CA THR A 108 -2.69 24.06 -1.83
C THR A 108 -1.81 23.79 -0.60
N ILE A 109 -1.11 22.65 -0.58
CA ILE A 109 0.04 22.44 0.31
C ILE A 109 1.33 22.65 -0.48
N PHE A 110 2.22 23.48 0.06
CA PHE A 110 3.54 23.81 -0.49
C PHE A 110 4.67 23.13 0.29
N LYS A 111 5.82 22.93 -0.35
CA LYS A 111 7.06 22.39 0.23
C LYS A 111 7.92 23.52 0.79
N GLY A 112 7.65 23.89 2.03
CA GLY A 112 8.17 25.11 2.66
C GLY A 112 7.35 26.33 2.27
N ASP A 113 7.99 27.50 2.25
CA ASP A 113 7.34 28.79 2.01
C ASP A 113 6.47 28.81 0.72
N PRO A 114 5.18 29.18 0.80
CA PRO A 114 4.28 29.31 -0.35
C PRO A 114 4.83 30.20 -1.47
N ASN A 115 5.57 31.26 -1.14
CA ASN A 115 6.17 32.19 -2.10
C ASN A 115 7.20 31.51 -3.02
N ASN A 116 7.73 30.35 -2.64
CA ASN A 116 8.62 29.56 -3.51
C ASN A 116 7.87 28.70 -4.53
N HIS A 117 6.52 28.69 -4.52
CA HIS A 117 5.65 28.00 -5.49
C HIS A 117 5.91 26.49 -5.66
N LYS A 118 6.59 25.84 -4.70
CA LYS A 118 6.88 24.40 -4.73
C LYS A 118 5.68 23.60 -4.24
N ILE A 119 4.71 23.37 -5.12
CA ILE A 119 3.49 22.62 -4.80
C ILE A 119 3.83 21.17 -4.40
N ILE A 120 3.22 20.70 -3.31
CA ILE A 120 3.16 19.29 -2.92
C ILE A 120 1.86 18.67 -3.45
N GLN A 121 0.73 19.34 -3.17
CA GLN A 121 -0.59 18.89 -3.58
C GLN A 121 -1.55 20.07 -3.67
N THR A 122 -2.36 20.10 -4.72
CA THR A 122 -3.49 21.03 -4.89
C THR A 122 -4.79 20.30 -4.57
N PHE A 123 -5.74 20.98 -3.92
CA PHE A 123 -7.01 20.43 -3.49
C PHE A 123 -8.18 21.03 -4.27
N PHE A 124 -8.86 22.02 -3.70
CA PHE A 124 -10.07 22.63 -4.24
C PHE A 124 -10.02 24.16 -4.16
N GLN A 125 -10.85 24.84 -4.95
CA GLN A 125 -11.02 26.28 -4.83
C GLN A 125 -11.96 26.62 -3.67
N ILE A 126 -11.62 27.65 -2.89
CA ILE A 126 -12.47 28.18 -1.83
C ILE A 126 -12.97 29.59 -2.15
N ASP A 127 -14.15 29.92 -1.64
CA ASP A 127 -14.66 31.28 -1.68
C ASP A 127 -14.08 32.13 -0.54
N THR A 128 -12.93 32.74 -0.80
CA THR A 128 -12.28 33.64 0.15
C THR A 128 -13.09 34.88 0.50
N GLN A 129 -14.16 35.20 -0.25
CA GLN A 129 -15.12 36.25 0.11
C GLN A 129 -16.09 35.81 1.24
N ALA A 130 -16.29 34.51 1.43
CA ALA A 130 -17.10 33.93 2.50
C ALA A 130 -16.30 33.61 3.77
N LEU A 131 -14.99 33.91 3.80
CA LEU A 131 -14.10 33.73 4.95
C LEU A 131 -13.81 35.05 5.66
N GLU A 132 -13.55 34.96 6.96
CA GLU A 132 -12.99 36.08 7.73
C GLU A 132 -11.65 36.54 7.15
N ALA A 133 -11.45 37.86 7.04
CA ALA A 133 -10.25 38.43 6.44
C ALA A 133 -8.95 37.97 7.13
N ALA A 134 -9.00 37.72 8.45
CA ALA A 134 -7.88 37.19 9.21
C ALA A 134 -7.49 35.76 8.79
N ASP A 135 -8.47 34.90 8.49
CA ASP A 135 -8.23 33.53 8.02
C ASP A 135 -7.71 33.50 6.59
N VAL A 136 -8.22 34.38 5.71
CA VAL A 136 -7.65 34.57 4.36
C VAL A 136 -6.19 35.03 4.45
N GLN A 137 -5.88 36.01 5.30
CA GLN A 137 -4.49 36.47 5.50
C GLN A 137 -3.57 35.37 6.07
N LYS A 138 -4.09 34.51 6.95
CA LYS A 138 -3.36 33.34 7.47
C LYS A 138 -3.11 32.29 6.39
N LEU A 139 -4.06 32.08 5.48
CA LEU A 139 -3.91 31.20 4.32
C LEU A 139 -2.93 31.77 3.27
N LEU A 140 -2.93 33.08 3.03
CA LEU A 140 -1.99 33.73 2.12
C LEU A 140 -0.54 33.70 2.63
N LYS A 141 -0.33 33.94 3.93
CA LYS A 141 1.00 33.76 4.58
C LYS A 141 1.40 32.29 4.66
N GLY A 142 0.41 31.42 4.71
CA GLY A 142 0.54 30.00 4.93
C GLY A 142 0.89 29.59 6.36
N PHE A 143 0.63 28.33 6.70
CA PHE A 143 0.95 27.77 8.02
C PHE A 143 1.23 26.26 7.94
N PRO A 144 2.09 25.70 8.82
CA PRO A 144 2.54 24.32 8.70
C PRO A 144 1.42 23.30 8.94
N VAL A 145 1.40 22.28 8.09
CA VAL A 145 0.75 21.00 8.38
C VAL A 145 1.51 20.37 9.57
N LYS A 146 0.79 19.83 10.55
CA LYS A 146 1.39 19.31 11.79
C LYS A 146 1.30 17.79 11.85
N ASP A 147 0.07 17.30 11.81
CA ASP A 147 -0.30 15.90 11.87
C ASP A 147 -1.60 15.67 11.09
N LYS A 148 -2.06 14.41 11.06
CA LYS A 148 -3.33 14.03 10.43
C LYS A 148 -4.51 14.81 11.01
N GLN A 149 -4.61 14.96 12.33
CA GLN A 149 -5.74 15.59 12.99
C GLN A 149 -5.85 17.07 12.60
N HIS A 150 -4.73 17.80 12.58
CA HIS A 150 -4.65 19.17 12.08
C HIS A 150 -5.04 19.24 10.59
N PHE A 151 -4.49 18.38 9.74
CA PHE A 151 -4.85 18.31 8.33
C PHE A 151 -6.36 18.09 8.13
N THR A 152 -6.92 17.05 8.74
CA THR A 152 -8.35 16.70 8.64
C THR A 152 -9.25 17.82 9.16
N ALA A 153 -8.87 18.51 10.23
CA ALA A 153 -9.63 19.64 10.77
C ALA A 153 -9.66 20.83 9.80
N ILE A 154 -8.52 21.19 9.20
CA ILE A 154 -8.43 22.28 8.22
C ILE A 154 -9.23 21.93 6.95
N MET A 155 -9.04 20.73 6.39
CA MET A 155 -9.78 20.28 5.20
C MET A 155 -11.30 20.30 5.44
N LYS A 156 -11.77 19.76 6.57
CA LYS A 156 -13.19 19.78 6.95
C LYS A 156 -13.73 21.20 7.19
N SER A 157 -12.90 22.11 7.69
CA SER A 157 -13.32 23.49 7.92
C SER A 157 -13.44 24.27 6.61
N LEU A 158 -12.51 24.08 5.68
CA LEU A 158 -12.44 24.82 4.41
C LEU A 158 -13.36 24.27 3.32
N ALA A 159 -13.68 22.97 3.34
CA ALA A 159 -14.65 22.36 2.40
C ALA A 159 -16.05 22.96 2.50
N LYS A 160 -16.39 23.67 3.61
CA LYS A 160 -17.64 24.44 3.73
C LYS A 160 -17.74 25.62 2.77
N TYR A 161 -16.61 26.06 2.22
CA TYR A 161 -16.47 27.20 1.33
C TYR A 161 -15.97 26.77 -0.05
N GLU A 162 -16.02 25.47 -0.37
CA GLU A 162 -15.60 24.94 -1.67
C GLU A 162 -16.47 25.51 -2.79
N LYS A 163 -15.84 25.94 -3.89
CA LYS A 163 -16.56 26.37 -5.10
C LYS A 163 -16.93 25.16 -5.95
N HIS A 164 -18.17 25.14 -6.42
CA HIS A 164 -18.72 24.15 -7.35
C HIS A 164 -19.00 24.80 -8.72
#